data_AF-A0A410WYI1-F1
#
_entry.id   AF-A0A410WYI1-F1
#
_cell.length_a   1.000
_cell.length_b   1.000
_cell.length_c   1.000
_cell.angle_alpha   90.00
_cell.angle_beta   90.00
_cell.angle_gamma   90.00
#
_symmetry.space_group_name_H-M   'P 1'
#
loop_
_entity.id
_entity.type
_entity.pdbx_description
1 polymer ?
#
loop_
_entity_poly.entity_id
_entity_poly.type
_entity_poly.pdbx_seq_one_letter_code
_entity_poly.pdbx_strand_id
1 'polypeptide(L)'
;MKKWDGNRRAREIWNQDHTSASAMRYSVVWYYQAMARDIGKERMQEWVNRADYGSKDFSGGIDRLWLNSSLKISPVEEVDFLADHHPGRE
;
A
#
# COMPACT_ATOMS: atom_id res chain seq x y z
N MET A 1 -11.85 -6.79 -7.92
CA MET A 1 -12.36 -7.19 -6.57
C MET A 1 -11.56 -8.40 -6.12
N LYS A 2 -11.19 -8.52 -4.83
CA LYS A 2 -10.54 -9.72 -4.29
C LYS A 2 -11.49 -10.45 -3.36
N LYS A 3 -11.45 -11.77 -3.43
CA LYS A 3 -12.30 -12.66 -2.65
C LYS A 3 -11.74 -12.88 -1.26
N TRP A 4 -12.62 -12.92 -0.25
CA TRP A 4 -12.23 -13.30 1.11
C TRP A 4 -11.81 -14.76 1.13
N ASP A 5 -10.76 -15.05 1.90
CA ASP A 5 -10.14 -16.37 2.03
C ASP A 5 -10.81 -17.25 3.10
N GLY A 6 -11.89 -16.76 3.73
CA GLY A 6 -12.57 -17.45 4.85
C GLY A 6 -11.83 -17.32 6.18
N ASN A 7 -10.63 -16.75 6.22
CA ASN A 7 -9.88 -16.56 7.47
C ASN A 7 -10.45 -15.36 8.23
N ARG A 8 -10.99 -15.63 9.42
CA ARG A 8 -11.60 -14.61 10.27
C ARG A 8 -10.50 -13.74 10.90
N ARG A 9 -10.62 -12.43 10.73
CA ARG A 9 -9.72 -11.39 11.24
C ARG A 9 -10.43 -10.56 12.31
N ALA A 10 -9.65 -9.86 13.13
CA ALA A 10 -10.14 -9.13 14.30
C ALA A 10 -11.16 -8.02 13.98
N ARG A 11 -11.08 -7.41 12.79
CA ARG A 11 -12.04 -6.42 12.33
C ARG A 11 -13.10 -7.12 11.48
N GLU A 12 -14.36 -7.10 11.92
CA GLU A 12 -15.45 -7.76 11.20
C GLU A 12 -15.60 -7.24 9.76
N ILE A 13 -15.40 -5.94 9.54
CA ILE A 13 -15.48 -5.35 8.20
C ILE A 13 -14.44 -5.92 7.22
N TRP A 14 -13.37 -6.58 7.70
CA TRP A 14 -12.36 -7.23 6.85
C TRP A 14 -12.75 -8.63 6.39
N ASN A 15 -13.80 -9.24 6.97
CA ASN A 15 -14.18 -10.63 6.76
C ASN A 15 -15.21 -10.78 5.61
N GLN A 16 -14.94 -10.14 4.48
CA GLN A 16 -15.80 -10.14 3.29
C GLN A 16 -14.99 -9.79 2.04
N ASP A 17 -15.59 -9.98 0.87
CA ASP A 17 -15.02 -9.54 -0.39
C ASP A 17 -14.84 -8.01 -0.43
N HIS A 18 -13.76 -7.55 -1.05
CA HIS A 18 -13.49 -6.11 -1.17
C HIS A 18 -13.12 -5.69 -2.60
N THR A 19 -13.62 -4.52 -2.98
CA THR A 19 -13.07 -3.70 -4.07
C THR A 19 -11.89 -2.87 -3.56
N SER A 20 -11.06 -2.34 -4.45
CA SER A 20 -9.97 -1.42 -4.07
C SER A 20 -10.51 -0.19 -3.31
N ALA A 21 -11.65 0.36 -3.74
CA ALA A 21 -12.30 1.48 -3.07
C ALA A 21 -12.73 1.12 -1.63
N SER A 22 -13.39 -0.02 -1.42
CA SER A 22 -13.78 -0.44 -0.07
C SER A 22 -12.56 -0.81 0.80
N ALA A 23 -11.53 -1.41 0.20
CA ALA A 23 -10.31 -1.76 0.90
C ALA A 23 -9.56 -0.52 1.38
N MET A 24 -9.51 0.54 0.56
CA MET A 24 -8.94 1.83 0.94
C MET A 24 -9.74 2.44 2.10
N ARG A 25 -11.08 2.52 1.96
CA ARG A 25 -11.97 3.12 2.96
C ARG A 25 -11.86 2.49 4.35
N TYR A 26 -11.71 1.16 4.40
CA TYR A 26 -11.67 0.40 5.67
C TYR A 26 -10.27 -0.08 6.07
N SER A 27 -9.23 0.43 5.39
CA SER A 27 -7.82 0.05 5.57
C SER A 27 -7.64 -1.47 5.65
N VAL A 28 -8.18 -2.20 4.67
CA VAL A 28 -8.20 -3.67 4.65
C VAL A 28 -6.81 -4.19 4.29
N VAL A 29 -5.96 -4.42 5.29
CA VAL A 29 -4.54 -4.76 5.09
C VAL A 29 -4.35 -5.97 4.19
N TRP A 30 -5.10 -7.06 4.42
CA TRP A 30 -4.94 -8.31 3.65
C TRP A 30 -5.17 -8.11 2.15
N TYR A 31 -6.04 -7.16 1.78
CA TYR A 31 -6.34 -6.84 0.39
C TYR A 31 -5.10 -6.26 -0.32
N TYR A 32 -4.44 -5.29 0.32
CA TYR A 32 -3.24 -4.65 -0.21
C TYR A 32 -2.02 -5.59 -0.16
N GLN A 33 -1.93 -6.46 0.84
CA GLN A 33 -0.92 -7.52 0.85
C GLN A 33 -1.08 -8.48 -0.33
N ALA A 34 -2.32 -8.90 -0.62
CA ALA A 34 -2.60 -9.72 -1.80
C ALA A 34 -2.34 -8.96 -3.10
N MET A 35 -2.61 -7.65 -3.16
CA MET A 35 -2.31 -6.84 -4.34
C MET A 35 -0.80 -6.68 -4.56
N ALA A 36 -0.03 -6.46 -3.50
CA ALA A 36 1.43 -6.35 -3.58
C ALA A 36 2.05 -7.64 -4.14
N ARG A 37 1.54 -8.81 -3.73
CA ARG A 37 1.95 -10.10 -4.30
C ARG A 37 1.59 -10.25 -5.79
N ASP A 38 0.41 -9.80 -6.22
CA ASP A 38 0.05 -9.80 -7.64
C ASP A 38 0.93 -8.85 -8.47
N ILE A 39 1.30 -7.69 -7.92
CA ILE A 39 2.17 -6.71 -8.59
C ILE A 39 3.60 -7.27 -8.70
N GLY A 40 4.13 -7.87 -7.65
CA GLY A 40 5.49 -8.41 -7.65
C GLY A 40 6.56 -7.33 -7.41
N LYS A 41 7.73 -7.78 -6.93
CA LYS A 41 8.71 -6.89 -6.28
C LYS A 41 9.30 -5.88 -7.27
N GLU A 42 9.63 -6.35 -8.47
CA GLU A 42 10.28 -5.55 -9.51
C GLU A 42 9.42 -4.35 -9.90
N ARG A 43 8.15 -4.59 -10.27
CA ARG A 43 7.22 -3.51 -10.64
C ARG A 43 6.94 -2.56 -9.47
N MET A 44 6.80 -3.08 -8.25
CA MET A 44 6.54 -2.25 -7.09
C MET A 44 7.75 -1.35 -6.77
N GLN A 45 8.97 -1.88 -6.83
CA GLN A 45 10.20 -1.11 -6.67
C GLN A 45 10.35 -0.06 -7.77
N GLU A 46 10.07 -0.42 -9.02
CA GLU A 46 10.10 0.51 -10.15
C GLU A 46 9.20 1.72 -9.91
N TRP A 47 7.95 1.50 -9.48
CA TRP A 47 7.03 2.60 -9.20
C TRP A 47 7.41 3.42 -7.97
N VAL A 48 7.89 2.79 -6.90
CA VAL A 48 8.38 3.52 -5.71
C VAL A 48 9.62 4.36 -6.05
N ASN A 49 10.49 3.89 -6.94
CA ASN A 49 11.63 4.66 -7.42
C ASN A 49 11.18 5.83 -8.31
N ARG A 50 10.25 5.60 -9.25
CA ARG A 50 9.72 6.64 -10.14
C ARG A 50 8.98 7.75 -9.38
N ALA A 51 8.30 7.40 -8.30
CA ALA A 51 7.58 8.32 -7.43
C ALA A 51 8.48 9.04 -6.40
N ASP A 52 9.78 8.73 -6.39
CA ASP A 52 10.75 9.19 -5.38
C ASP A 52 10.29 8.97 -3.91
N TYR A 53 9.55 7.88 -3.65
CA TYR A 53 8.81 7.75 -2.39
C TYR A 53 9.68 7.21 -1.23
N GLY A 54 10.12 8.12 -0.34
CA GLY A 54 10.81 7.82 0.90
C GLY A 54 12.12 7.04 0.73
N SER A 55 12.40 6.12 1.66
CA SER A 55 13.65 5.33 1.73
C SER A 55 13.82 4.31 0.61
N LYS A 56 12.74 3.96 -0.11
CA LYS A 56 12.72 2.95 -1.19
C LYS A 56 13.26 1.57 -0.77
N ASP A 57 13.26 1.28 0.53
CA ASP A 57 13.82 0.03 1.08
C ASP A 57 12.76 -1.10 1.10
N PHE A 58 12.97 -2.09 0.25
CA PHE A 58 12.12 -3.28 0.09
C PHE A 58 12.61 -4.52 0.86
N SER A 59 13.61 -4.39 1.73
CA SER A 59 14.17 -5.52 2.49
C SER A 59 13.16 -6.17 3.45
N GLY A 60 12.13 -5.44 3.89
CA GLY A 60 11.08 -5.88 4.81
C GLY A 60 10.03 -6.84 4.22
N GLY A 61 10.17 -7.20 2.94
CA GLY A 61 9.25 -8.11 2.24
C GLY A 61 8.11 -7.37 1.53
N ILE A 62 7.76 -7.87 0.35
CA ILE A 62 6.90 -7.18 -0.62
C ILE A 62 5.52 -6.79 -0.08
N ASP A 63 4.96 -7.56 0.86
CA ASP A 63 3.63 -7.35 1.43
C ASP A 63 3.66 -6.89 2.90
N ARG A 64 4.83 -6.44 3.38
CA ARG A 64 5.05 -6.04 4.77
C ARG A 64 5.89 -4.79 4.95
N LEU A 65 6.67 -4.38 3.95
CA LEU A 65 7.61 -3.27 4.00
C LEU A 65 7.03 -1.94 4.53
N TRP A 66 5.73 -1.68 4.33
CA TRP A 66 5.06 -0.45 4.79
C TRP A 66 4.41 -0.57 6.18
N LEU A 67 4.40 -1.76 6.79
CA LEU A 67 3.78 -2.03 8.08
C LEU A 67 4.83 -1.98 9.20
N ASN A 68 5.24 -0.77 9.60
CA ASN A 68 6.28 -0.54 10.62
C ASN A 68 7.57 -1.33 10.32
N SER A 69 8.01 -1.30 9.06
CA SER A 69 9.11 -2.11 8.57
C SER A 69 10.16 -1.26 7.83
N SER A 70 10.70 -1.76 6.72
CA SER A 70 11.85 -1.20 6.02
C SER A 70 11.55 0.10 5.27
N LEU A 71 10.37 0.21 4.62
CA LEU A 71 9.99 1.41 3.90
C LEU A 71 9.62 2.50 4.90
N LYS A 72 10.32 3.63 4.82
CA LYS A 72 10.15 4.79 5.69
C LYS A 72 9.98 6.03 4.83
N ILE A 73 9.11 6.93 5.28
CA ILE A 73 8.96 8.26 4.71
C ILE A 73 8.82 9.24 5.87
N SER A 74 9.46 10.39 5.77
CA SER A 74 9.33 11.48 6.74
C SER A 74 8.03 12.27 6.51
N PRO A 75 7.54 13.01 7.52
CA PRO A 75 6.37 13.86 7.33
C PRO A 75 6.53 14.91 6.24
N VAL A 76 7.75 15.44 6.03
CA VAL A 76 8.02 16.43 4.97
C VAL A 76 7.94 15.77 3.59
N GLU A 77 8.59 14.62 3.41
CA GLU A 77 8.52 13.86 2.15
C GLU A 77 7.09 13.44 1.79
N GLU A 78 6.24 13.09 2.78
CA GLU A 78 4.83 12.75 2.52
C GLU A 78 4.04 13.98 2.03
N VAL A 79 4.29 15.17 2.60
CA VAL A 79 3.66 16.42 2.14
C VAL A 79 4.10 16.77 0.74
N ASP A 80 5.39 16.67 0.44
CA ASP A 80 5.94 16.94 -0.88
C ASP A 80 5.35 15.98 -1.92
N PHE A 81 5.31 14.68 -1.61
CA PHE A 81 4.69 13.67 -2.46
C PHE A 81 3.24 14.00 -2.79
N LEU A 82 2.44 14.36 -1.79
CA LEU A 82 1.04 14.76 -2.01
C LEU A 82 0.96 16.03 -2.85
N ALA A 83 1.77 17.04 -2.56
CA ALA A 83 1.74 18.34 -3.22
C ALA A 83 2.11 18.25 -4.72
N ASP A 84 2.97 17.32 -5.10
CA ASP A 84 3.36 17.05 -6.50
C ASP A 84 2.31 16.23 -7.26
N HIS A 85 1.51 15.42 -6.56
CA HIS A 85 0.52 14.52 -7.16
C HIS A 85 -0.94 14.99 -6.94
N HIS A 86 -1.13 16.21 -6.42
CA HIS A 86 -2.44 16.82 -6.29
C HIS A 86 -2.92 17.40 -7.64
N PRO A 87 -4.15 17.09 -8.08
CA PRO A 87 -4.76 17.73 -9.24
C PRO A 87 -5.16 19.17 -8.86
N GLY A 88 -4.21 20.11 -8.93
CA GLY A 88 -4.47 21.51 -8.56
C GLY A 88 -3.29 22.48 -8.58
N ARG A 89 -2.08 22.07 -8.95
CA ARG A 89 -0.99 23.00 -9.27
C ARG A 89 -0.88 23.17 -10.80
N GLU A 90 -1.58 24.18 -11.30
CA GLU A 90 -1.15 24.98 -12.46
C GLU A 90 -0.53 26.30 -11.95
#